data_AF-A0A9D7RA37-F1
#
_entry.id   AF-A0A9D7RA37-F1
#
_cell.length_a   1.000
_cell.length_b   1.000
_cell.length_c   1.000
_cell.angle_alpha   90.00
_cell.angle_beta   90.00
_cell.angle_gamma   90.00
#
_symmetry.space_group_name_H-M   'P 1'
#
loop_
_entity.id
_entity.type
_entity.pdbx_description
1 polymer ?
#
loop_
_entity_poly.entity_id
_entity_poly.type
_entity_poly.pdbx_seq_one_letter_code
_entity_poly.pdbx_strand_id
1 'polypeptide(L)'
;MATKPEGTQATRETEAELARFFARYEPAIMKLGQALRAKLRQRLAGLFEIVYLYERQGSLVLTYSPTERGFEGLCSLALEADGVKLHFGRGAELAKADPGKLLQGRGKTVRHVELRSVADYERPEIEALLVAALQLGNVRPEAGAKGATILKAEEQKQRAARRPTAARTTAARTTAARGAKKAKKARS
;
A
#
# COMPACT_ATOMS: atom_id res chain seq x y z
N MET A 1 -36.12 22.45 -13.75
CA MET A 1 -35.43 21.17 -14.04
C MET A 1 -34.03 21.50 -14.52
N ALA A 2 -33.01 21.16 -13.73
CA ALA A 2 -31.61 21.19 -14.18
C ALA A 2 -30.91 20.03 -13.46
N THR A 3 -30.72 18.93 -14.18
CA THR A 3 -30.00 17.75 -13.69
C THR A 3 -28.51 18.07 -13.63
N LYS A 4 -27.99 18.06 -12.40
CA LYS A 4 -26.60 18.30 -12.00
C LYS A 4 -25.67 17.27 -12.66
N PRO A 5 -24.67 17.64 -13.50
CA PRO A 5 -23.73 16.69 -14.10
C PRO A 5 -22.52 16.40 -13.19
N GLU A 6 -22.72 16.32 -11.87
CA GLU A 6 -21.60 16.33 -10.92
C GLU A 6 -20.81 15.01 -10.85
N GLY A 7 -21.48 13.85 -10.97
CA GLY A 7 -20.80 12.56 -10.81
C GLY A 7 -19.79 12.25 -11.93
N THR A 8 -20.07 12.69 -13.16
CA THR A 8 -19.21 12.41 -14.32
C THR A 8 -18.03 13.39 -14.41
N GLN A 9 -18.21 14.66 -14.02
CA GLN A 9 -17.14 15.65 -14.02
C GLN A 9 -16.11 15.36 -12.92
N ALA A 10 -16.54 15.11 -11.69
CA ALA A 10 -15.64 14.78 -10.58
C ALA A 10 -14.80 13.52 -10.85
N THR A 11 -15.38 12.51 -11.50
CA THR A 11 -14.65 11.30 -11.92
C THR A 11 -13.60 11.62 -13.01
N ARG A 12 -13.92 12.48 -13.98
CA ARG A 12 -12.97 12.89 -15.03
C ARG A 12 -11.79 13.69 -14.47
N GLU A 13 -12.05 14.59 -13.52
CA GLU A 13 -11.00 15.36 -12.84
C GLU A 13 -10.09 14.45 -12.01
N THR A 14 -10.69 13.50 -11.29
CA THR A 14 -9.98 12.45 -10.54
C THR A 14 -9.03 11.64 -11.43
N GLU A 15 -9.51 11.15 -12.58
CA GLU A 15 -8.68 10.41 -13.53
C GLU A 15 -7.59 11.27 -14.18
N ALA A 16 -7.89 12.54 -14.48
CA ALA A 16 -6.91 13.48 -15.03
C ALA A 16 -5.78 13.78 -14.04
N GLU A 17 -6.09 13.98 -12.76
CA GLU A 17 -5.09 14.21 -11.72
C GLU A 17 -4.26 12.95 -11.47
N LEU A 18 -4.89 11.78 -11.43
CA LEU A 18 -4.17 10.51 -11.33
C LEU A 18 -3.21 10.31 -12.52
N ALA A 19 -3.63 10.63 -13.74
CA ALA A 19 -2.76 10.59 -14.92
C ALA A 19 -1.52 11.48 -14.77
N ARG A 20 -1.65 12.66 -14.13
CA ARG A 20 -0.51 13.53 -13.81
C ARG A 20 0.44 12.90 -12.80
N PHE A 21 -0.04 12.11 -11.84
CA PHE A 21 0.83 11.38 -10.92
C PHE A 21 1.61 10.29 -11.64
N PHE A 22 0.95 9.52 -12.51
CA PHE A 22 1.59 8.50 -13.34
C PHE A 22 2.69 9.10 -14.23
N ALA A 23 2.47 10.29 -14.79
CA ALA A 23 3.43 10.98 -15.66
C ALA A 23 4.74 11.41 -14.97
N ARG A 24 4.84 11.32 -13.63
CA ARG A 24 6.07 11.61 -12.89
C ARG A 24 7.10 10.48 -12.92
N TYR A 25 6.68 9.29 -13.37
CA TYR A 25 7.52 8.09 -13.40
C TYR A 25 8.08 7.84 -14.80
N GLU A 26 9.19 7.11 -14.86
CA GLU A 26 9.77 6.65 -16.13
C GLU A 26 8.71 5.98 -17.02
N PRO A 27 8.73 6.20 -18.36
CA PRO A 27 7.67 5.72 -19.24
C PRO A 27 7.38 4.22 -19.14
N ALA A 28 8.40 3.40 -18.85
CA ALA A 28 8.24 1.97 -18.62
C ALA A 28 7.43 1.66 -17.35
N ILE A 29 7.76 2.32 -16.23
CA ILE A 29 7.07 2.16 -14.93
C ILE A 29 5.63 2.69 -15.04
N MET A 30 5.46 3.84 -15.69
CA MET A 30 4.15 4.43 -15.95
C MET A 30 3.24 3.46 -16.72
N LYS A 31 3.71 2.94 -17.86
CA LYS A 31 2.94 2.01 -18.71
C LYS A 31 2.60 0.72 -17.97
N LEU A 32 3.58 0.15 -17.27
CA LEU A 32 3.38 -1.06 -16.49
C LEU A 32 2.34 -0.83 -15.37
N GLY A 33 2.48 0.25 -14.61
CA GLY A 33 1.56 0.59 -13.54
C GLY A 33 0.13 0.84 -14.05
N GLN A 34 -0.04 1.50 -15.19
CA GLN A 34 -1.37 1.69 -15.82
C GLN A 34 -2.00 0.36 -16.25
N ALA A 35 -1.22 -0.53 -16.86
CA ALA A 35 -1.70 -1.85 -17.27
C ALA A 35 -2.11 -2.71 -16.07
N LEU A 36 -1.29 -2.72 -15.01
CA LEU A 36 -1.57 -3.45 -13.77
C LEU A 36 -2.78 -2.86 -13.02
N ARG A 37 -2.91 -1.53 -12.98
CA ARG A 37 -4.09 -0.84 -12.43
C ARG A 37 -5.36 -1.31 -13.14
N ALA A 38 -5.37 -1.36 -14.47
CA ALA A 38 -6.53 -1.80 -15.23
C ALA A 38 -6.94 -3.24 -14.88
N LYS A 39 -5.97 -4.16 -14.80
CA LYS A 39 -6.19 -5.57 -14.41
C LYS A 39 -6.72 -5.69 -12.97
N LEU A 40 -6.11 -4.96 -12.03
CA LEU A 40 -6.54 -4.96 -10.63
C LEU A 40 -7.96 -4.39 -10.48
N ARG A 41 -8.31 -3.30 -11.16
CA ARG A 41 -9.67 -2.74 -11.15
C ARG A 41 -10.71 -3.71 -11.70
N GLN A 42 -10.36 -4.53 -12.69
CA GLN A 42 -11.24 -5.57 -13.22
C GLN A 42 -11.42 -6.70 -12.20
N ARG A 43 -10.32 -7.16 -11.59
CA ARG A 43 -10.31 -8.28 -10.64
C ARG A 43 -10.98 -7.93 -9.30
N LEU A 44 -10.78 -6.70 -8.85
CA LEU A 44 -11.23 -6.16 -7.56
C LEU A 44 -12.43 -5.22 -7.77
N ALA A 45 -13.29 -5.53 -8.73
CA ALA A 45 -14.50 -4.77 -9.00
C ALA A 45 -15.35 -4.63 -7.72
N GLY A 46 -15.88 -3.42 -7.51
CA GLY A 46 -16.61 -3.05 -6.29
C GLY A 46 -15.76 -2.53 -5.13
N LEU A 47 -14.42 -2.67 -5.16
CA LEU A 47 -13.56 -2.06 -4.14
C LEU A 47 -13.26 -0.60 -4.46
N PHE A 48 -13.03 0.19 -3.40
CA PHE A 48 -12.52 1.55 -3.50
C PHE A 48 -11.04 1.54 -3.87
N GLU A 49 -10.66 2.34 -4.87
CA GLU A 49 -9.27 2.60 -5.22
C GLU A 49 -8.82 3.90 -4.55
N ILE A 50 -8.07 3.78 -3.47
CA ILE A 50 -7.63 4.92 -2.66
C ILE A 50 -6.20 5.27 -3.07
N VAL A 51 -6.02 6.47 -3.59
CA VAL A 51 -4.74 6.95 -4.13
C VAL A 51 -4.02 7.81 -3.09
N TYR A 52 -2.79 7.43 -2.80
CA TYR A 52 -1.86 8.13 -1.94
C TYR A 52 -0.60 8.52 -2.72
N LEU A 53 -0.12 9.73 -2.49
CA LEU A 53 1.11 10.23 -3.08
C LEU A 53 2.11 10.57 -1.97
N TYR A 54 3.13 9.73 -1.83
CA TYR A 54 4.19 9.89 -0.87
C TYR A 54 5.36 10.66 -1.48
N GLU A 55 5.22 11.98 -1.61
CA GLU A 55 6.21 12.84 -2.30
C GLU A 55 7.64 12.68 -1.76
N ARG A 56 7.80 12.53 -0.44
CA ARG A 56 9.13 12.34 0.19
C ARG A 56 9.78 11.00 -0.15
N GLN A 57 8.98 9.98 -0.42
CA GLN A 57 9.46 8.64 -0.79
C GLN A 57 9.51 8.46 -2.31
N GLY A 58 8.87 9.35 -3.07
CA GLY A 58 8.68 9.18 -4.51
C GLY A 58 7.71 8.04 -4.86
N SER A 59 6.82 7.64 -3.94
CA SER A 59 5.93 6.50 -4.15
C SER A 59 4.48 6.93 -4.42
N LEU A 60 3.89 6.41 -5.48
CA LEU A 60 2.46 6.51 -5.78
C LEU A 60 1.82 5.18 -5.42
N VAL A 61 0.87 5.19 -4.48
CA VAL A 61 0.28 3.98 -3.93
C VAL A 61 -1.22 3.98 -4.19
N LEU A 62 -1.70 2.97 -4.90
CA LEU A 62 -3.11 2.74 -5.19
C LEU A 62 -3.58 1.55 -4.36
N THR A 63 -4.33 1.82 -3.30
CA THR A 63 -4.82 0.80 -2.35
C THR A 63 -6.24 0.40 -2.69
N TYR A 64 -6.49 -0.91 -2.80
CA TYR A 64 -7.83 -1.47 -3.04
C TYR A 64 -8.44 -1.91 -1.71
N SER A 65 -9.54 -1.26 -1.32
CA SER A 65 -10.18 -1.44 -0.02
C SER A 65 -11.70 -1.67 -0.14
N PRO A 66 -12.30 -2.52 0.70
CA PRO A 66 -13.76 -2.65 0.76
C PRO A 66 -14.43 -1.40 1.34
N THR A 67 -13.68 -0.49 1.97
CA THR A 67 -14.19 0.78 2.51
C THR A 67 -13.37 1.95 1.97
N GLU A 68 -13.77 3.19 2.27
CA GLU A 68 -12.99 4.39 1.91
C GLU A 68 -11.70 4.57 2.76
N ARG A 69 -11.34 3.56 3.56
CA ARG A 69 -10.19 3.56 4.46
C ARG A 69 -9.07 2.69 3.89
N GLY A 70 -7.92 3.31 3.60
CA GLY A 70 -6.78 2.62 2.99
C GLY A 70 -6.10 1.58 3.89
N PHE A 71 -6.21 1.68 5.22
CA PHE A 71 -5.60 0.68 6.11
C PHE A 71 -6.34 -0.66 6.11
N GLU A 72 -7.61 -0.67 5.66
CA GLU A 72 -8.41 -1.90 5.46
C GLU A 72 -8.18 -2.48 4.06
N GLY A 73 -7.27 -1.90 3.30
CA GLY A 73 -6.91 -2.35 1.97
C GLY A 73 -6.40 -3.78 1.98
N LEU A 74 -6.90 -4.57 1.02
CA LEU A 74 -6.47 -5.94 0.82
C LEU A 74 -5.06 -5.97 0.21
N CYS A 75 -4.87 -5.17 -0.83
CA CYS A 75 -3.62 -5.00 -1.51
C CYS A 75 -3.45 -3.56 -2.01
N SER A 76 -2.22 -3.19 -2.32
CA SER A 76 -1.90 -1.92 -2.95
C SER A 76 -0.85 -2.05 -4.03
N LEU A 77 -1.04 -1.30 -5.12
CA LEU A 77 -0.07 -1.16 -6.19
C LEU A 77 0.78 0.07 -5.91
N ALA A 78 2.08 -0.13 -5.69
CA ALA A 78 3.05 0.94 -5.47
C ALA A 78 3.91 1.13 -6.72
N LEU A 79 3.95 2.35 -7.25
CA LEU A 79 4.90 2.79 -8.26
C LEU A 79 6.00 3.57 -7.56
N GLU A 80 7.23 3.14 -7.75
CA GLU A 80 8.44 3.70 -7.15
C GLU A 80 9.52 3.86 -8.23
N ALA A 81 10.61 4.54 -7.92
CA ALA A 81 11.71 4.73 -8.89
C ALA A 81 12.41 3.41 -9.26
N ASP A 82 12.37 2.42 -8.38
CA ASP A 82 12.99 1.09 -8.57
C ASP A 82 12.04 0.07 -9.23
N GLY A 83 10.78 0.42 -9.45
CA GLY A 83 9.83 -0.42 -10.18
C GLY A 83 8.41 -0.38 -9.63
N VAL A 84 7.65 -1.44 -9.93
CA VAL A 84 6.25 -1.59 -9.49
C VAL A 84 6.15 -2.76 -8.51
N LYS A 85 5.49 -2.53 -7.37
CA LYS A 85 5.33 -3.54 -6.32
C LYS A 85 3.85 -3.72 -5.99
N LEU A 86 3.42 -4.98 -5.85
CA LEU A 86 2.10 -5.34 -5.33
C LEU A 86 2.23 -5.71 -3.86
N HIS A 87 1.72 -4.87 -2.98
CA HIS A 87 1.76 -5.05 -1.53
C HIS A 87 0.49 -5.73 -1.04
N PHE A 88 0.64 -6.55 -0.01
CA PHE A 88 -0.44 -7.18 0.74
C PHE A 88 -0.36 -6.72 2.19
N GLY A 89 -1.39 -6.03 2.68
CA GLY A 89 -1.41 -5.46 4.04
C GLY A 89 -1.24 -6.53 5.13
N ARG A 90 -1.84 -7.70 4.90
CA ARG A 90 -1.75 -8.91 5.73
C ARG A 90 -0.85 -9.98 5.10
N GLY A 91 0.15 -9.57 4.32
CA GLY A 91 0.99 -10.50 3.55
C GLY A 91 1.72 -11.55 4.39
N ALA A 92 2.07 -11.28 5.65
CA ALA A 92 2.70 -12.26 6.53
C ALA A 92 1.77 -13.45 6.82
N GLU A 93 0.46 -13.23 6.87
CA GLU A 93 -0.54 -14.29 7.03
C GLU A 93 -0.76 -15.08 5.73
N LEU A 94 -0.52 -14.43 4.57
CA LEU A 94 -0.60 -15.05 3.24
C LEU A 94 0.62 -15.92 2.91
N ALA A 95 1.71 -15.84 3.67
CA ALA A 95 2.93 -16.61 3.40
C ALA A 95 2.70 -18.14 3.36
N LYS A 96 1.67 -18.65 4.07
CA LYS A 96 1.29 -20.06 4.01
C LYS A 96 0.60 -20.45 2.69
N ALA A 97 -0.02 -19.49 2.03
CA ALA A 97 -0.71 -19.63 0.75
C ALA A 97 0.17 -19.17 -0.43
N ASP A 98 1.48 -18.96 -0.21
CA ASP A 98 2.46 -18.56 -1.21
C ASP A 98 3.36 -19.74 -1.61
N PRO A 99 2.86 -20.70 -2.41
CA PRO A 99 3.64 -21.89 -2.79
C PRO A 99 4.89 -21.52 -3.59
N GLY A 100 4.85 -20.41 -4.33
CA GLY A 100 5.96 -19.90 -5.13
C GLY A 100 6.99 -19.10 -4.35
N LYS A 101 6.75 -18.82 -3.06
CA LYS A 101 7.59 -17.96 -2.20
C LYS A 101 7.89 -16.60 -2.85
N LEU A 102 6.87 -16.02 -3.49
CA LEU A 102 6.95 -14.73 -4.18
C LEU A 102 6.95 -13.55 -3.22
N LEU A 103 6.40 -13.71 -2.03
CA LEU A 103 6.27 -12.65 -1.04
C LEU A 103 7.63 -12.25 -0.46
N GLN A 104 7.98 -11.00 -0.69
CA GLN A 104 9.20 -10.35 -0.23
C GLN A 104 8.94 -9.38 0.93
N GLY A 105 10.05 -8.94 1.54
CA GLY A 105 10.10 -8.05 2.68
C GLY A 105 10.30 -8.80 4.00
N ARG A 106 10.66 -8.05 5.06
CA ARG A 106 10.88 -8.56 6.43
C ARG A 106 9.95 -7.92 7.48
N GLY A 107 8.98 -7.11 7.05
CA GLY A 107 7.99 -6.50 7.92
C GLY A 107 7.14 -7.52 8.68
N LYS A 108 6.59 -7.11 9.84
CA LYS A 108 5.77 -7.99 10.69
C LYS A 108 4.44 -8.40 10.03
N THR A 109 3.89 -7.54 9.19
CA THR A 109 2.54 -7.70 8.61
C THR A 109 2.58 -7.59 7.08
N VAL A 110 3.12 -6.51 6.55
CA VAL A 110 3.11 -6.23 5.11
C VAL A 110 4.19 -7.04 4.39
N ARG A 111 3.80 -7.66 3.27
CA ARG A 111 4.69 -8.28 2.27
C ARG A 111 4.39 -7.69 0.90
N HIS A 112 5.30 -7.86 -0.05
CA HIS A 112 5.08 -7.41 -1.42
C HIS A 112 5.65 -8.39 -2.45
N VAL A 113 5.19 -8.29 -3.68
CA VAL A 113 5.78 -8.95 -4.85
C VAL A 113 6.24 -7.84 -5.80
N GLU A 114 7.47 -7.93 -6.30
CA GLU A 114 7.95 -7.05 -7.36
C GLU A 114 7.40 -7.54 -8.70
N LEU A 115 6.83 -6.62 -9.49
CA LEU A 115 6.26 -6.90 -10.81
C LEU A 115 7.11 -6.17 -11.86
N ARG A 116 7.72 -6.92 -12.77
CA ARG A 116 8.55 -6.37 -13.85
C ARG A 116 7.80 -6.32 -15.17
N SER A 117 6.72 -7.09 -15.27
CA SER A 117 5.87 -7.19 -16.45
C SER A 117 4.41 -7.49 -16.06
N VAL A 118 3.50 -7.32 -17.02
CA VAL A 118 2.11 -7.78 -16.86
C VAL A 118 2.03 -9.30 -16.76
N ALA A 119 2.93 -10.03 -17.43
CA ALA A 119 2.98 -11.49 -17.35
C ALA A 119 3.28 -11.98 -15.93
N ASP A 120 4.10 -11.25 -15.15
CA ASP A 120 4.33 -11.58 -13.74
C ASP A 120 3.04 -11.56 -12.94
N TYR A 121 2.16 -10.57 -13.20
CA TYR A 121 0.86 -10.45 -12.55
C TYR A 121 -0.11 -11.57 -12.93
N GLU A 122 -0.02 -12.08 -14.16
CA GLU A 122 -0.89 -13.15 -14.68
C GLU A 122 -0.46 -14.55 -14.21
N ARG A 123 0.61 -14.64 -13.42
CA ARG A 123 1.05 -15.90 -12.83
C ARG A 123 0.00 -16.46 -11.87
N PRO A 124 -0.27 -17.78 -11.90
CA PRO A 124 -1.25 -18.41 -11.03
C PRO A 124 -0.92 -18.26 -9.54
N GLU A 125 0.35 -18.10 -9.18
CA GLU A 125 0.75 -17.87 -7.80
C GLU A 125 0.32 -16.48 -7.29
N ILE A 126 0.34 -15.46 -8.14
CA ILE A 126 -0.18 -14.12 -7.77
C ILE A 126 -1.70 -14.14 -7.69
N GLU A 127 -2.35 -14.88 -8.58
CA GLU A 127 -3.79 -15.11 -8.49
C GLU A 127 -4.18 -15.77 -7.16
N ALA A 128 -3.45 -16.83 -6.75
CA ALA A 128 -3.68 -17.51 -5.48
C ALA A 128 -3.52 -16.56 -4.28
N LEU A 129 -2.51 -15.68 -4.31
CA LEU A 129 -2.32 -14.65 -3.28
C LEU A 129 -3.48 -13.65 -3.23
N LEU A 130 -3.98 -13.20 -4.37
CA LEU A 130 -5.13 -12.30 -4.44
C LEU A 130 -6.41 -12.96 -3.91
N VAL A 131 -6.66 -14.22 -4.26
CA VAL A 131 -7.80 -15.00 -3.76
C VAL A 131 -7.70 -15.19 -2.25
N ALA A 132 -6.52 -15.56 -1.74
CA ALA A 132 -6.29 -15.71 -0.31
C ALA A 132 -6.45 -14.37 0.44
N ALA A 133 -6.02 -13.25 -0.14
CA ALA A 133 -6.23 -11.92 0.42
C ALA A 133 -7.72 -11.56 0.53
N LEU A 134 -8.51 -11.84 -0.51
CA LEU A 134 -9.96 -11.64 -0.51
C LEU A 134 -10.67 -12.48 0.57
N GLN A 135 -10.30 -13.76 0.68
CA GLN A 135 -10.82 -14.66 1.73
C GLN A 135 -10.46 -14.15 3.13
N LEU A 136 -9.22 -13.73 3.35
CA LEU A 136 -8.74 -13.23 4.63
C LEU A 136 -9.42 -11.91 5.04
N GLY A 137 -9.78 -11.06 4.07
CA GLY A 137 -10.56 -9.85 4.27
C GLY A 137 -12.07 -10.07 4.36
N ASN A 138 -12.55 -11.30 4.13
CA ASN A 138 -13.97 -11.63 3.97
C ASN A 138 -14.68 -10.71 2.95
N VAL A 139 -13.97 -10.38 1.87
CA VAL A 139 -14.47 -9.49 0.81
C VAL A 139 -14.85 -10.32 -0.41
N ARG A 140 -16.03 -10.06 -0.96
CA ARG A 140 -16.47 -10.61 -2.24
C ARG A 140 -16.52 -9.48 -3.25
N PRO A 141 -15.66 -9.48 -4.28
CA PRO A 141 -15.74 -8.51 -5.35
C PRO A 141 -17.09 -8.63 -6.04
N GLU A 142 -17.73 -7.49 -6.28
CA GLU A 142 -19.01 -7.46 -6.99
C GLU A 142 -18.73 -7.26 -8.48
N ALA A 143 -18.91 -8.34 -9.26
CA ALA A 143 -18.74 -8.29 -10.70
C ALA A 143 -19.66 -7.21 -11.31
N GLY A 144 -19.07 -6.23 -11.99
CA GLY A 144 -19.81 -5.12 -12.62
C GLY A 144 -19.95 -3.85 -11.77
N ALA A 145 -19.58 -3.88 -10.49
CA ALA A 145 -19.55 -2.68 -9.67
C ALA A 145 -18.38 -1.75 -10.07
N LYS A 146 -18.70 -0.48 -10.33
CA LYS A 146 -17.68 0.55 -10.60
C LYS A 146 -17.09 1.01 -9.28
N GLY A 147 -15.98 0.39 -8.88
CA GLY A 147 -15.17 0.85 -7.75
C GLY A 147 -14.83 2.34 -7.88
N ALA A 148 -15.13 3.13 -6.84
CA ALA A 148 -14.85 4.56 -6.83
C ALA A 148 -13.36 4.81 -6.55
N THR A 149 -12.78 5.78 -7.25
CA THR A 149 -11.41 6.24 -7.01
C THR A 149 -11.43 7.45 -6.08
N ILE A 150 -10.66 7.40 -5.01
CA ILE A 150 -10.58 8.46 -4.00
C ILE A 150 -9.14 8.97 -3.94
N LEU A 151 -8.90 10.22 -4.35
CA LEU A 151 -7.59 10.85 -4.19
C LEU A 151 -7.44 11.39 -2.76
N LYS A 152 -6.51 10.82 -1.99
CA LYS A 152 -6.14 11.33 -0.66
C LYS A 152 -4.80 12.07 -0.62
N ALA A 153 -4.18 12.34 -1.78
CA ALA A 153 -2.91 13.04 -1.88
C ALA A 153 -2.93 14.43 -1.21
N GLU A 154 -3.98 15.23 -1.46
CA GLU A 154 -4.14 16.56 -0.84
C GLU A 154 -4.42 16.49 0.67
N GLU A 155 -5.24 15.52 1.11
CA GLU A 155 -5.51 15.29 2.54
C GLU A 155 -4.23 14.87 3.29
N GLN A 156 -3.37 14.06 2.66
CA GLN A 156 -2.06 13.70 3.21
C GLN A 156 -1.16 14.93 3.39
N LYS A 157 -1.08 15.80 2.40
CA LYS A 157 -0.28 17.03 2.44
C LYS A 157 -0.77 17.96 3.55
N GLN A 158 -2.08 18.14 3.66
CA GLN A 158 -2.69 18.94 4.73
C GLN A 158 -2.44 18.34 6.13
N ARG A 159 -2.58 17.02 6.30
CA ARG A 159 -2.32 16.35 7.57
C ARG A 159 -0.84 16.39 7.96
N ALA A 160 0.06 16.25 6.99
CA ALA A 160 1.51 16.38 7.20
C ALA A 160 1.88 17.81 7.62
N ALA A 161 1.26 18.83 7.04
CA ALA A 161 1.45 20.24 7.41
C ALA A 161 0.88 20.58 8.79
N ARG A 162 -0.24 19.93 9.20
CA ARG A 162 -0.89 20.16 10.51
C ARG A 162 -0.27 19.38 11.66
N ARG A 163 0.66 18.45 11.41
CA ARG A 163 1.29 17.68 12.47
C ARG A 163 2.26 18.60 13.23
N PRO A 164 2.00 18.95 14.51
CA PRO A 164 2.97 19.72 15.27
C PRO A 164 4.26 18.90 15.33
N THR A 165 5.38 19.57 15.09
CA THR A 165 6.73 19.04 15.31
C THR A 165 6.83 18.69 16.78
N ALA A 166 6.42 17.48 17.17
CA ALA A 166 6.66 16.97 18.51
C ALA A 166 8.17 16.92 18.66
N ALA A 167 8.69 17.90 19.39
CA ALA A 167 10.09 18.01 19.76
C ALA A 167 10.54 16.64 20.25
N ARG A 168 11.53 16.09 19.56
CA ARG A 168 12.19 14.85 19.96
C ARG A 168 13.03 15.21 21.19
N THR A 169 12.41 15.27 22.36
CA THR A 169 13.12 15.42 23.62
C THR A 169 13.92 14.15 23.82
N THR A 170 15.19 14.20 23.44
CA THR A 170 16.19 13.20 23.77
C THR A 170 16.35 13.16 25.28
N ALA A 171 15.62 12.25 25.95
CA ALA A 171 15.96 11.85 27.30
C ALA A 171 17.25 11.03 27.22
N ALA A 172 18.38 11.68 27.52
CA ALA A 172 19.66 11.04 27.76
C ALA A 172 19.49 9.97 28.84
N ARG A 173 19.75 8.70 28.48
CA ARG A 173 19.86 7.61 29.46
C ARG A 173 21.23 7.71 30.13
N THR A 174 21.28 8.46 31.21
CA THR A 174 22.43 8.50 32.12
C THR A 174 22.60 7.12 32.75
N THR A 175 23.71 6.45 32.42
CA THR A 175 24.17 5.25 33.10
C THR A 175 24.76 5.63 34.46
N ALA A 176 24.03 5.35 35.54
CA ALA A 176 24.59 5.30 36.89
C ALA A 176 23.77 4.34 37.75
N ALA A 177 24.24 3.10 37.90
CA ALA A 177 23.82 2.20 38.97
C ALA A 177 25.08 1.59 39.59
N ARG A 178 25.50 2.22 40.69
CA ARG A 178 26.52 1.74 41.62
C ARG A 178 25.77 0.96 42.71
N GLY A 179 26.09 -0.33 42.88
CA GLY A 179 25.53 -1.17 43.93
C GLY A 179 26.44 -2.37 44.21
N ALA A 180 27.10 -2.32 45.37
CA ALA A 180 28.20 -3.20 45.76
C ALA A 180 27.76 -4.49 46.49
N LYS A 181 28.70 -5.45 46.53
CA LYS A 181 28.95 -6.51 47.53
C LYS A 181 28.06 -7.78 47.57
N LYS A 182 28.72 -8.92 47.26
CA LYS A 182 29.02 -10.07 48.18
C LYS A 182 29.98 -11.03 47.46
N ALA A 183 31.26 -11.09 47.83
CA ALA A 183 31.87 -12.11 48.71
C ALA A 183 31.66 -13.58 48.29
N LYS A 184 32.71 -14.24 47.77
CA LYS A 184 33.36 -15.38 48.45
C LYS A 184 34.69 -15.78 47.77
N LYS A 185 35.75 -15.72 48.57
CA LYS A 185 37.10 -16.23 48.31
C LYS A 185 37.08 -17.75 48.53
N ALA A 186 37.62 -18.54 47.60
CA ALA A 186 37.97 -19.94 47.82
C ALA A 186 39.11 -20.34 46.86
N ARG A 187 40.20 -20.87 47.46
CA ARG A 187 41.25 -21.74 46.86
C ARG A 187 42.21 -21.03 45.89
N SER A 188 43.53 -21.08 46.04
CA SER A 188 44.44 -21.82 46.92
C SER A 188 45.74 -21.03 47.04
#